data_AF-A0A536DWJ3-F1
#
_entry.id   AF-A0A536DWJ3-F1
#
_cell.length_a   1.000
_cell.length_b   1.000
_cell.length_c   1.000
_cell.angle_alpha   90.00
_cell.angle_beta   90.00
_cell.angle_gamma   90.00
#
_symmetry.space_group_name_H-M   'P 1'
#
loop_
_entity.id
_entity.type
_entity.pdbx_description
1 polymer ?
#
loop_
_entity_poly.entity_id
_entity_poly.type
_entity_poly.pdbx_seq_one_letter_code
_entity_poly.pdbx_strand_id
1 'polypeptide(L)'
;MGAVPPDWRITCFFVDRDRRRQGIAEAALAGAIRIIAAKGGGSVDGYPIATRGKPYSSSFLFGGTESMFAELGFRPLGALGTSKLVMRRVVRKQSGPGGI
;
A
#
# COMPACT_ATOMS: atom_id res chain seq x y z
N MET A 1 -3.53 5.73 24.96
CA MET A 1 -2.82 6.58 23.98
C MET A 1 -3.36 6.27 22.60
N GLY A 2 -4.12 7.18 22.00
CA GLY A 2 -4.68 6.98 20.66
C GLY A 2 -3.57 7.03 19.61
N ALA A 3 -3.51 6.01 18.74
CA ALA A 3 -2.56 6.00 17.64
C ALA A 3 -2.81 7.20 16.71
N VAL A 4 -1.75 7.94 16.37
CA VAL A 4 -1.84 9.06 15.42
C VAL A 4 -2.35 8.52 14.07
N PRO A 5 -3.46 9.07 13.53
CA PRO A 5 -3.98 8.63 12.25
C PRO A 5 -2.95 8.88 11.13
N PRO A 6 -2.93 8.04 10.08
CA PRO A 6 -2.04 8.28 8.94
C PRO A 6 -2.50 9.51 8.14
N ASP A 7 -1.57 10.14 7.47
CA ASP A 7 -1.85 11.24 6.54
C ASP A 7 -2.60 10.73 5.28
N TRP A 8 -2.29 9.50 4.86
CA TRP A 8 -2.87 8.86 3.67
C TRP A 8 -3.28 7.41 3.96
N ARG A 9 -4.32 6.93 3.27
CA ARG A 9 -4.76 5.53 3.31
C ARG A 9 -4.94 4.98 1.90
N ILE A 10 -4.42 3.79 1.65
CA ILE A 10 -4.66 3.01 0.44
C ILE A 10 -5.42 1.76 0.84
N THR A 11 -6.70 1.70 0.49
CA THR A 11 -7.64 0.69 1.00
C THR A 11 -7.77 -0.51 0.07
N CYS A 12 -7.99 -0.27 -1.24
CA CYS A 12 -8.20 -1.31 -2.23
C CYS A 12 -7.64 -0.91 -3.60
N PHE A 13 -7.36 -1.92 -4.42
CA PHE A 13 -7.03 -1.83 -5.83
C PHE A 13 -8.09 -2.59 -6.62
N PHE A 14 -8.57 -1.96 -7.69
CA PHE A 14 -9.36 -2.64 -8.70
C PHE A 14 -8.48 -2.89 -9.92
N VAL A 15 -8.39 -4.15 -10.32
CA VAL A 15 -7.71 -4.57 -11.55
C VAL A 15 -8.70 -5.43 -12.32
N ASP A 16 -8.91 -5.03 -13.58
CA ASP A 16 -9.72 -5.79 -14.52
C ASP A 16 -9.29 -7.27 -14.54
N ARG A 17 -10.28 -8.17 -14.58
CA ARG A 17 -10.06 -9.62 -14.42
C ARG A 17 -9.02 -10.15 -15.41
N ASP A 18 -9.08 -9.70 -16.65
CA ASP A 18 -8.23 -10.19 -17.75
C ASP A 18 -6.82 -9.60 -17.69
N ARG A 19 -6.62 -8.62 -16.81
CA ARG A 19 -5.37 -7.91 -16.57
C ARG A 19 -4.73 -8.25 -15.22
N ARG A 20 -5.31 -9.16 -14.44
CA ARG A 20 -4.76 -9.61 -13.16
C ARG A 20 -3.45 -10.38 -13.35
N ARG A 21 -2.64 -10.47 -12.28
CA ARG A 21 -1.32 -11.14 -12.23
C ARG A 21 -0.26 -10.54 -13.16
N GLN A 22 -0.47 -9.30 -13.63
CA GLN A 22 0.47 -8.55 -14.47
C GLN A 22 1.18 -7.42 -13.71
N GLY A 23 1.20 -7.46 -12.36
CA GLY A 23 1.84 -6.41 -11.53
C GLY A 23 1.08 -5.06 -11.49
N ILE A 24 -0.14 -4.98 -12.02
CA ILE A 24 -0.87 -3.69 -12.14
C ILE A 24 -1.16 -3.05 -10.77
N ALA A 25 -1.54 -3.84 -9.77
CA ALA A 25 -1.81 -3.32 -8.43
C ALA A 25 -0.53 -2.74 -7.79
N GLU A 26 0.61 -3.41 -7.97
CA GLU A 26 1.92 -2.95 -7.51
C GLU A 26 2.32 -1.64 -8.21
N ALA A 27 2.14 -1.56 -9.53
CA ALA A 27 2.38 -0.33 -10.29
C ALA A 27 1.47 0.82 -9.81
N ALA A 28 0.21 0.53 -9.50
CA ALA A 28 -0.73 1.51 -8.94
C ALA A 28 -0.29 1.99 -7.55
N LEU A 29 0.15 1.09 -6.67
CA LEU A 29 0.68 1.45 -5.35
C LEU A 29 1.94 2.31 -5.46
N ALA A 30 2.87 1.93 -6.34
CA ALA A 30 4.08 2.73 -6.62
C ALA A 30 3.74 4.13 -7.15
N GLY A 31 2.77 4.22 -8.07
CA GLY A 31 2.26 5.49 -8.59
C GLY A 31 1.64 6.37 -7.50
N ALA A 32 0.82 5.79 -6.63
CA ALA A 32 0.21 6.48 -5.50
C ALA A 32 1.28 7.08 -4.56
N ILE A 33 2.33 6.31 -4.24
CA ILE A 33 3.46 6.80 -3.43
C ILE A 33 4.16 8.00 -4.07
N ARG A 34 4.37 7.97 -5.39
CA ARG A 34 4.97 9.10 -6.13
C ARG A 34 4.09 10.35 -6.03
N ILE A 35 2.78 10.21 -6.22
CA ILE A 35 1.81 11.31 -6.10
C ILE A 35 1.82 11.87 -4.68
N ILE A 36 1.81 11.01 -3.65
CA ILE A 36 1.87 11.42 -2.25
C ILE A 36 3.16 12.22 -1.98
N ALA A 37 4.30 11.73 -2.47
CA ALA A 37 5.57 12.43 -2.32
C ALA A 37 5.56 13.83 -2.97
N ALA A 38 4.96 13.96 -4.16
CA ALA A 38 4.79 15.25 -4.84
C ALA A 38 3.84 16.20 -4.09
N LYS A 39 2.85 15.65 -3.36
CA LYS A 39 1.90 16.41 -2.54
C LYS A 39 2.41 16.79 -1.15
N GLY A 40 3.67 16.53 -0.82
CA GLY A 40 4.26 16.87 0.48
C GLY A 40 4.65 15.67 1.35
N GLY A 41 4.38 14.45 0.91
CA GLY A 41 4.71 13.23 1.64
C GLY A 41 3.75 12.96 2.81
N GLY A 42 4.24 12.23 3.80
CA GLY A 42 3.49 11.82 4.98
C GLY A 42 3.49 10.31 5.22
N SER A 43 2.85 9.90 6.30
CA SER A 43 2.58 8.51 6.63
C SER A 43 1.45 7.94 5.76
N VAL A 44 1.67 6.76 5.21
CA VAL A 44 0.72 6.07 4.33
C VAL A 44 0.43 4.71 4.92
N ASP A 45 -0.83 4.44 5.22
CA ASP A 45 -1.30 3.13 5.66
C ASP A 45 -1.91 2.33 4.52
N GLY A 46 -1.59 1.04 4.49
CA GLY A 46 -2.20 0.03 3.64
C GLY A 46 -2.74 -1.14 4.46
N TYR A 47 -3.68 -1.89 3.87
CA TYR A 47 -4.41 -2.95 4.56
C TYR A 47 -4.37 -4.30 3.80
N PRO A 48 -3.17 -4.84 3.52
CA PRO A 48 -3.04 -6.04 2.71
C PRO A 48 -3.49 -7.32 3.44
N ILE A 49 -3.74 -8.36 2.66
CA ILE A 49 -3.89 -9.71 3.18
C ILE A 49 -2.50 -10.31 3.50
N ALA A 50 -2.35 -10.83 4.72
CA ALA A 50 -1.26 -11.71 5.08
C ALA A 50 -1.52 -13.10 4.46
N THR A 51 -0.90 -13.38 3.32
CA THR A 51 -1.15 -14.63 2.58
C THR A 51 -0.64 -15.85 3.35
N ARG A 52 0.38 -15.70 4.22
CA ARG A 52 0.93 -16.77 5.09
C ARG A 52 1.13 -18.11 4.35
N GLY A 53 1.54 -18.07 3.08
CA GLY A 53 1.71 -19.27 2.25
C GLY A 53 0.42 -20.01 1.85
N LYS A 54 -0.77 -19.48 2.17
CA LYS A 54 -2.06 -20.07 1.79
C LYS A 54 -2.55 -19.47 0.46
N PRO A 55 -3.09 -20.30 -0.46
CA PRO A 55 -3.73 -19.77 -1.66
C PRO A 55 -5.01 -19.03 -1.28
N TYR A 56 -5.11 -17.76 -1.68
CA TYR A 56 -6.34 -16.98 -1.62
C TYR A 56 -6.93 -16.85 -3.01
N SER A 57 -8.25 -16.96 -3.13
CA SER A 57 -8.94 -16.61 -4.37
C SER A 57 -8.66 -15.14 -4.70
N SER A 58 -8.40 -14.85 -5.97
CA SER A 58 -8.12 -13.49 -6.46
C SER A 58 -9.23 -12.48 -6.09
N SER A 59 -10.46 -12.96 -5.85
CA SER A 59 -11.59 -12.15 -5.39
C SER A 59 -11.46 -11.66 -3.94
N PHE A 60 -10.47 -12.11 -3.17
CA PHE A 60 -10.23 -11.64 -1.80
C PHE A 60 -8.99 -10.73 -1.67
N LEU A 61 -8.27 -10.48 -2.77
CA LEU A 61 -7.00 -9.74 -2.78
C LEU A 61 -7.15 -8.28 -3.22
N PHE A 62 -8.35 -7.70 -3.12
CA PHE A 62 -8.56 -6.29 -3.46
C PHE A 62 -7.67 -5.35 -2.63
N GLY A 63 -7.32 -5.71 -1.39
CA GLY A 63 -6.39 -4.93 -0.56
C GLY A 63 -4.90 -5.08 -0.93
N GLY A 64 -4.56 -5.92 -1.92
CA GLY A 64 -3.18 -6.34 -2.18
C GLY A 64 -2.66 -7.39 -1.19
N THR A 65 -1.39 -7.76 -1.34
CA THR A 65 -0.71 -8.75 -0.50
C THR A 65 0.36 -8.10 0.37
N GLU A 66 0.68 -8.72 1.51
CA GLU A 66 1.77 -8.26 2.37
C GLU A 66 3.10 -8.11 1.62
N SER A 67 3.41 -9.06 0.73
CA SER A 67 4.64 -9.03 -0.09
C SER A 67 4.73 -7.79 -0.98
N MET A 68 3.65 -7.46 -1.70
CA MET A 68 3.56 -6.29 -2.57
C MET A 68 3.80 -4.98 -1.79
N PHE A 69 3.25 -4.88 -0.58
CA PHE A 69 3.47 -3.73 0.29
C PHE A 69 4.90 -3.70 0.84
N ALA A 70 5.45 -4.84 1.25
CA ALA A 70 6.81 -4.96 1.76
C ALA A 70 7.87 -4.58 0.70
N GLU A 71 7.71 -5.02 -0.55
CA GLU A 71 8.56 -4.67 -1.69
C GLU A 71 8.61 -3.15 -1.92
N LEU A 72 7.49 -2.48 -1.70
CA LEU A 72 7.39 -1.02 -1.75
C LEU A 72 7.69 -0.33 -0.42
N GLY A 73 8.37 -0.99 0.51
CA GLY A 73 8.94 -0.38 1.71
C GLY A 73 7.94 -0.10 2.83
N PHE A 74 6.76 -0.70 2.80
CA PHE A 74 5.85 -0.69 3.94
C PHE A 74 6.32 -1.68 5.01
N ARG A 75 6.02 -1.37 6.27
CA ARG A 75 6.33 -2.21 7.43
C ARG A 75 5.05 -2.51 8.22
N PRO A 76 4.90 -3.73 8.79
CA PRO A 76 3.72 -4.07 9.56
C PRO A 76 3.65 -3.24 10.85
N LEU A 77 2.46 -2.73 11.16
CA LEU A 77 2.12 -2.12 12.43
C LEU A 77 1.36 -3.08 13.36
N GLY A 78 0.69 -4.08 12.79
CA GLY A 78 -0.04 -5.09 13.54
C GLY A 78 -1.09 -5.81 12.71
N ALA A 79 -1.73 -6.79 13.32
CA ALA A 79 -2.84 -7.51 12.72
C ALA A 79 -4.15 -6.70 12.78
N LEU A 80 -4.94 -6.78 11.73
CA LEU A 80 -6.31 -6.27 11.65
C LEU A 80 -7.26 -7.45 11.43
N GLY A 81 -7.66 -8.10 12.51
CA GLY A 81 -8.38 -9.37 12.45
C GLY A 81 -7.46 -10.54 12.08
N THR A 82 -8.01 -11.57 11.45
CA THR A 82 -7.31 -12.86 11.27
C THR A 82 -6.39 -12.91 10.05
N SER A 83 -6.74 -12.17 8.98
CA SER A 83 -6.07 -12.27 7.68
C SER A 83 -5.53 -10.94 7.15
N LYS A 84 -5.84 -9.80 7.77
CA LYS A 84 -5.34 -8.49 7.32
C LYS A 84 -4.25 -7.98 8.25
N LEU A 85 -3.37 -7.17 7.68
CA LEU A 85 -2.41 -6.36 8.43
C LEU A 85 -2.76 -4.89 8.27
N VAL A 86 -2.33 -4.08 9.23
CA VAL A 86 -2.06 -2.66 8.96
C VAL A 86 -0.57 -2.57 8.67
N MET A 87 -0.20 -2.00 7.53
CA MET A 87 1.19 -1.71 7.18
C MET A 87 1.36 -0.22 6.89
N ARG A 88 2.48 0.36 7.31
CA ARG A 88 2.77 1.79 7.13
C ARG A 88 4.08 2.01 6.38
N ARG A 89 4.10 3.02 5.52
CA ARG A 89 5.32 3.63 4.96
C ARG A 89 5.32 5.12 5.24
N VAL A 90 6.47 5.67 5.61
CA VAL A 90 6.67 7.13 5.59
C VAL A 90 7.22 7.53 4.23
N VAL A 91 6.51 8.41 3.53
CA VAL A 91 6.89 8.93 2.22
C VAL A 91 7.47 10.33 2.42
N ARG A 92 8.69 10.54 1.94
CA ARG A 92 9.32 11.87 1.97
C ARG A 92 8.73 12.75 0.88
N LYS A 93 8.59 14.04 1.17
CA LYS A 93 8.30 15.06 0.14
C LYS A 93 9.37 14.95 -0.97
N GLN A 94 8.94 15.00 -2.23
CA GLN A 94 9.90 15.22 -3.32
C GLN A 94 10.47 16.63 -3.19
N SER A 95 11.79 16.74 -3.08
CA SER A 95 12.47 18.01 -3.32
C SER A 95 12.23 18.35 -4.79
N GLY A 96 11.49 19.43 -5.07
CA GLY A 96 11.38 19.93 -6.43
C GLY A 96 12.76 20.29 -6.97
N PRO A 97 12.95 20.39 -8.30
CA PRO A 97 14.08 21.16 -8.80
C PRO A 97 14.00 22.54 -8.14
N GLY A 98 15.13 23.07 -7.67
CA GLY A 98 15.23 24.48 -7.29
C GLY A 98 14.56 25.30 -8.40
N GLY A 99 13.71 26.25 -7.99
CA GLY A 99 12.91 27.05 -8.91
C GLY A 99 13.73 27.57 -10.09
N ILE A 100 13.06 27.72 -11.23
CA ILE A 100 13.54 28.59 -12.29
C ILE A 100 13.67 30.03 -11.79
#